data_AF-A0A7Z0RZP3-F1
#
_entry.id   AF-A0A7Z0RZP3-F1
#
_cell.length_a   1.000
_cell.length_b   1.000
_cell.length_c   1.000
_cell.angle_alpha   90.00
_cell.angle_beta   90.00
_cell.angle_gamma   90.00
#
_symmetry.space_group_name_H-M   'P 1'
#
loop_
_entity.id
_entity.type
_entity.pdbx_description
1 polymer ?
#
loop_
_entity_poly.entity_id
_entity_poly.type
_entity_poly.pdbx_seq_one_letter_code
_entity_poly.pdbx_strand_id
1 'polypeptide(L)' 'MNKHKTIGIDLAKRVFQVCVVDTRRPRVQVNKELKRHQVLDFMRRQPACRVFMEACGGSHYWAR' A
#
# COMPACT_ATOMS: atom_id res chain seq x y z
N MET A 1 -0.67 -9.54 16.40
CA MET A 1 -0.54 -8.73 15.17
C MET A 1 -1.47 -7.51 15.27
N ASN A 2 -0.93 -6.28 15.22
CA ASN A 2 -1.71 -5.06 15.48
C ASN A 2 -2.83 -4.86 14.46
N LYS A 3 -4.08 -4.78 14.94
CA LYS A 3 -5.30 -4.42 14.18
C LYS A 3 -5.34 -2.95 13.73
N HIS A 4 -4.30 -2.17 14.04
CA HIS A 4 -4.27 -0.71 13.99
C HIS A 4 -3.21 -0.25 12.99
N LYS A 5 -3.32 -0.74 11.75
CA LYS A 5 -2.43 -0.34 10.66
C LYS A 5 -3.26 0.27 9.54
N THR A 6 -2.72 1.35 8.99
CA THR A 6 -3.18 1.93 7.73
C THR A 6 -2.08 1.76 6.71
N ILE A 7 -2.44 1.35 5.51
CA ILE A 7 -1.51 1.22 4.38
C ILE A 7 -1.88 2.26 3.33
N GLY A 8 -0.96 3.15 3.00
CA GLY A 8 -1.03 4.01 1.83
C GLY A 8 -0.28 3.38 0.67
N ILE A 9 -0.88 3.40 -0.52
CA ILE A 9 -0.29 2.93 -1.77
C ILE A 9 -0.32 4.08 -2.78
N ASP A 10 0.85 4.48 -3.24
CA ASP A 10 1.07 5.47 -4.29
C ASP A 10 1.55 4.77 -5.57
N LEU A 11 1.03 5.19 -6.72
CA LEU A 11 1.11 4.45 -7.98
C LEU A 11 2.02 5.16 -8.99
N ALA A 12 3.09 4.49 -9.40
CA ALA A 12 3.87 4.87 -10.57
C ALA A 12 3.70 3.85 -11.72
N LYS A 13 4.24 4.16 -12.91
CA LYS A 13 4.10 3.30 -14.11
C LYS A 13 4.53 1.85 -13.90
N ARG A 14 5.52 1.58 -13.04
CA ARG A 14 6.13 0.24 -12.88
C ARG A 14 6.27 -0.22 -11.43
N VAL A 15 6.05 0.69 -10.48
CA VAL A 15 6.33 0.47 -9.07
C VAL A 15 5.20 1.04 -8.21
N PHE A 16 5.09 0.51 -7.00
CA PHE A 16 4.10 0.87 -6.00
C PHE A 16 4.87 1.32 -4.76
N GLN A 17 4.70 2.57 -4.34
CA GLN A 17 5.26 3.01 -3.07
C GLN A 17 4.26 2.66 -1.96
N VAL A 18 4.71 1.86 -0.99
CA VAL A 18 3.87 1.40 0.12
C VAL A 18 4.35 1.98 1.43
N CYS A 19 3.46 2.74 2.07
CA CYS A 19 3.66 3.31 3.39
C CYS A 19 2.71 2.64 4.40
N VAL A 20 3.24 2.11 5.49
CA VAL A 20 2.45 1.52 6.58
C VAL A 20 2.60 2.38 7.82
N VAL A 21 1.48 2.83 8.37
CA VAL A 21 1.41 3.69 9.55
C VAL A 21 0.64 2.97 10.65
N ASP A 22 1.16 3.02 11.88
CA ASP A 22 0.42 2.58 13.07
C ASP A 22 -0.61 3.65 13.45
N THR A 23 -1.88 3.30 13.52
CA THR A 23 -2.96 4.28 13.76
C THR A 23 -3.11 4.66 15.24
N ARG A 24 -2.54 3.89 16.18
CA ARG A 24 -2.54 4.26 17.60
C ARG A 24 -1.41 5.21 17.94
N ARG A 25 -0.25 5.02 17.29
CA ARG A 25 0.90 5.90 17.40
C ARG A 25 1.34 6.24 15.98
N PRO A 26 0.91 7.39 15.41
CA PRO A 26 1.10 7.74 14.01
C PRO A 26 2.60 7.84 13.64
N ARG A 27 3.19 6.68 13.41
CA ARG A 27 4.58 6.47 13.07
C ARG A 27 4.63 5.54 11.87
N VAL A 28 5.45 5.92 10.90
CA VAL A 28 5.76 5.09 9.75
C VAL A 28 6.52 3.85 10.22
N GLN A 29 5.94 2.67 9.99
CA GLN A 29 6.56 1.38 10.25
C GLN A 29 7.29 0.82 9.02
N VAL A 30 6.76 1.13 7.83
CA VAL A 30 7.32 0.68 6.55
C VAL A 30 7.11 1.81 5.56
N ASN A 31 8.14 2.13 4.77
CA ASN A 31 8.02 2.99 3.60
C ASN A 31 8.96 2.43 2.53
N LYS A 32 8.43 1.74 1.52
CA LYS A 32 9.27 1.08 0.51
C LYS A 32 8.59 0.99 -0.84
N GLU A 33 9.43 0.90 -1.86
CA GLU A 33 9.03 0.61 -3.23
C GLU A 33 8.82 -0.90 -3.42
N LEU A 34 7.76 -1.27 -4.15
CA LEU A 34 7.46 -2.64 -4.55
C LEU A 34 7.20 -2.71 -6.06
N LYS A 35 7.72 -3.75 -6.70
CA LYS A 35 7.30 -4.13 -8.06
C LYS A 35 5.94 -4.81 -8.01
N ARG A 36 5.20 -4.78 -9.13
CA ARG A 36 3.84 -5.35 -9.26
C ARG A 36 3.71 -6.77 -8.69
N HIS A 37 4.68 -7.65 -8.97
CA HIS A 37 4.64 -9.05 -8.49
C HIS A 37 4.83 -9.17 -6.96
N GLN A 38 5.46 -8.19 -6.32
CA GLN A 38 5.72 -8.20 -4.87
C GLN A 38 4.54 -7.67 -4.05
N VAL A 39 3.62 -6.93 -4.67
CA VAL A 39 2.48 -6.31 -3.99
C VAL A 39 1.58 -7.37 -3.35
N LEU A 40 1.22 -8.43 -4.10
CA LEU A 40 0.35 -9.49 -3.58
C LEU A 40 0.96 -10.22 -2.37
N ASP A 41 2.25 -10.58 -2.47
CA ASP A 41 2.95 -11.23 -1.35
C ASP A 41 3.10 -10.31 -0.15
N PHE A 42 3.32 -9.02 -0.37
CA PHE A 42 3.37 -8.04 0.71
C PHE A 42 2.01 -7.93 1.42
N MET A 43 0.91 -7.80 0.67
CA MET A 43 -0.43 -7.63 1.22
C MET A 43 -0.91 -8.89 1.94
N ARG A 44 -0.61 -10.09 1.43
CA ARG A 44 -0.96 -11.37 2.08
C ARG A 44 -0.38 -11.52 3.48
N ARG A 45 0.76 -10.88 3.76
CA ARG A 45 1.42 -10.93 5.09
C ARG A 45 0.85 -9.92 6.08
N GLN A 46 -0.04 -9.03 5.65
CA GLN A 46 -0.62 -8.02 6.53
C GLN A 46 -1.86 -8.57 7.23
N PRO A 47 -2.08 -8.25 8.52
CA PRO A 47 -3.39 -8.48 9.14
C PRO A 47 -4.45 -7.60 8.46
N ALA A 48 -5.74 -7.88 8.70
CA ALA A 48 -6.83 -7.03 8.26
C ALA A 48 -6.57 -5.57 8.69
N CYS A 49 -6.52 -4.68 7.70
CA CYS A 49 -6.12 -3.28 7.87
C CYS A 49 -6.83 -2.40 6.83
N ARG A 50 -6.81 -1.09 7.04
CA ARG A 50 -7.36 -0.13 6.09
C ARG A 50 -6.32 0.21 5.04
N VAL A 51 -6.70 0.13 3.77
CA VAL A 51 -5.84 0.45 2.63
C VAL A 51 -6.39 1.68 1.91
N PHE A 52 -5.54 2.67 1.70
CA PHE A 52 -5.79 3.83 0.85
C PHE A 52 -4.89 3.69 -0.38
N MET A 53 -5.48 3.80 -1.56
CA MET A 53 -4.77 3.72 -2.82
C MET A 53 -4.98 5.03 -3.58
N GLU A 54 -3.90 5.59 -4.08
CA GLU A 54 -3.94 6.76 -4.97
C GLU A 54 -4.75 6.43 -6.24
N ALA A 55 -5.56 7.39 -6.69
CA ALA A 55 -6.24 7.32 -7.97
C ALA A 55 -5.38 8.02 -9.03
N CYS A 56 -4.79 7.25 -9.93
CA CYS A 56 -3.97 7.74 -11.05
C CYS A 56 -4.58 7.24 -12.37
N GLY A 57 -4.28 7.89 -13.50
CA GLY A 57 -4.81 7.47 -14.82
C GLY A 57 -4.60 5.97 -15.11
N GLY A 58 -3.47 5.38 -14.68
CA GLY A 58 -3.20 3.94 -14.85
C GLY A 58 -3.91 3.01 -13.85
N SER A 59 -4.63 3.54 -12.86
CA SER A 59 -5.47 2.77 -11.93
C SER A 59 -6.88 2.56 -12.46
N HIS A 60 -7.33 3.41 -13.40
CA HIS A 60 -8.57 3.20 -14.13
C HIS A 60 -8.40 2.08 -15.16
N TYR A 61 -9.27 1.07 -15.07
CA TYR A 61 -9.28 -0.05 -16.02
C TYR A 61 -9.42 0.42 -17.48
N TRP A 62 -10.19 1.49 -17.72
CA TRP A 62 -10.42 2.05 -19.07
C TRP A 62 -9.31 2.94 -19.60
N ALA A 63 -8.40 3.42 -18.74
CA ALA A 63 -7.29 4.28 -19.13
C ALA A 63 -5.94 3.54 -19.15
N ARG A 64 -5.96 2.21 -19.02
CA ARG A 64 -4.82 1.31 -19.22
C ARG A 64 -4.61 0.95 -20.68
#